data_AF-A0A918H5A0-F1
#
_entry.id   AF-A0A918H5A0-F1
#
_cell.length_a   1.000
_cell.length_b   1.000
_cell.length_c   1.000
_cell.angle_alpha   90.00
_cell.angle_beta   90.00
_cell.angle_gamma   90.00
#
_symmetry.space_group_name_H-M   'P 1'
#
loop_
_entity.id
_entity.type
_entity.pdbx_description
1 polymer ?
#
loop_
_entity_poly.entity_id
_entity_poly.type
_entity_poly.pdbx_seq_one_letter_code
_entity_poly.pdbx_strand_id
1 'polypeptide(L)'
;MNDTEVRELLGRAVDTVAVPPGPGGESVFARAAAKRLRRRTAVTTAAAAVVTGGVLLGSGLLPSTTSANAGGRAAGFEKLLPSDVGTVREVSLGSLLRGGGGPLAGKNVGPYDGEYSVARAGGIGYITIHVDKGVKGVKGVKGVKGVEKTGTDPGPDSCALADLAAIADRCTNERIPGVGLLSIWETAATKWAVKQKSAGARAVVVSGGALLSARLRLDDGTLLTLSDLTGFSGVRSQGPPLKTYPLTRAQLRELALSDELLP
;
A
#
# COMPACT_ATOMS: atom_id res chain seq x y z
N MET A 1 15.35 -30.44 -47.01
CA MET A 1 14.61 -29.67 -46.00
C MET A 1 14.99 -28.22 -46.23
N ASN A 2 14.09 -27.45 -46.84
CA ASN A 2 14.36 -26.11 -47.35
C ASN A 2 14.20 -25.06 -46.24
N ASP A 3 14.90 -23.92 -46.36
CA ASP A 3 14.86 -22.83 -45.36
C ASP A 3 13.42 -22.32 -45.10
N THR A 4 12.55 -22.43 -46.10
CA THR A 4 11.10 -22.16 -46.02
C THR A 4 10.36 -23.14 -45.11
N GLU A 5 10.62 -24.45 -45.21
CA GLU A 5 9.98 -25.47 -44.36
C GLU A 5 10.43 -25.32 -42.90
N VAL A 6 11.71 -25.04 -42.68
CA VAL A 6 12.27 -24.80 -41.35
C VAL A 6 11.62 -23.57 -40.71
N ARG A 7 11.40 -22.49 -41.48
CA ARG A 7 10.67 -21.30 -41.00
C ARG A 7 9.19 -21.59 -40.71
N GLU A 8 8.52 -22.43 -41.49
CA GLU A 8 7.11 -22.76 -41.26
C GLU A 8 6.93 -23.64 -40.00
N LEU A 9 7.82 -24.62 -39.81
CA LEU A 9 7.87 -25.46 -38.61
C LEU A 9 8.20 -24.65 -37.35
N LEU A 10 9.18 -23.75 -37.42
CA LEU A 10 9.49 -22.82 -36.32
C LEU A 10 8.34 -21.84 -36.05
N GLY A 11 7.59 -21.43 -37.08
CA GLY A 11 6.38 -20.62 -36.92
C GLY A 11 5.32 -21.35 -36.08
N ARG A 12 4.94 -22.57 -36.47
CA ARG A 12 3.93 -23.38 -35.77
C ARG A 12 4.36 -23.82 -34.36
N ALA A 13 5.66 -24.00 -34.12
CA ALA A 13 6.20 -24.34 -32.80
C ALA A 13 6.20 -23.16 -31.80
N VAL A 14 6.19 -21.91 -32.29
CA VAL A 14 6.15 -20.71 -31.41
C VAL A 14 4.73 -20.37 -30.97
N ASP A 15 3.72 -20.62 -31.80
CA ASP A 15 2.31 -20.33 -31.48
C ASP A 15 1.68 -21.32 -30.49
N THR A 16 2.35 -22.43 -30.16
CA THR A 16 1.89 -23.44 -29.18
C THR A 16 2.52 -23.30 -27.78
N VAL A 17 3.42 -22.35 -27.56
CA VAL A 17 4.03 -22.11 -26.24
C VAL A 17 3.12 -21.23 -25.38
N ALA A 18 2.33 -21.88 -24.52
CA ALA A 18 1.58 -21.19 -23.48
C ALA A 18 2.53 -20.44 -22.52
N VAL A 19 2.30 -19.14 -22.35
CA VAL A 19 3.10 -18.30 -21.43
C VAL A 19 2.77 -18.69 -19.98
N PRO A 20 3.74 -19.12 -19.16
CA PRO A 20 3.48 -19.45 -17.76
C PRO A 20 3.16 -18.18 -16.96
N PRO A 21 2.10 -18.17 -16.12
CA PRO A 21 1.77 -17.01 -15.30
C PRO A 21 2.82 -16.82 -14.21
N GLY A 22 3.51 -15.68 -14.22
CA GLY A 22 4.54 -15.36 -13.24
C GLY A 22 4.94 -13.87 -13.27
N PRO A 23 5.23 -13.25 -12.11
CA PRO A 23 5.47 -11.82 -12.00
C PRO A 23 6.85 -11.45 -12.59
N GLY A 24 6.87 -11.10 -13.88
CA GLY A 24 8.07 -10.62 -14.57
C GLY A 24 8.07 -10.80 -16.09
N GLY A 25 7.35 -11.79 -16.63
CA GLY A 25 7.34 -12.06 -18.07
C GLY A 25 6.59 -11.01 -18.91
N GLU A 26 5.47 -10.52 -18.39
CA GLU A 26 4.49 -9.71 -19.14
C GLU A 26 5.07 -8.42 -19.72
N SER A 27 5.95 -7.74 -18.99
CA SER A 27 6.61 -6.51 -19.47
C SER A 27 7.55 -6.74 -20.66
N VAL A 28 8.16 -7.93 -20.75
CA VAL A 28 9.06 -8.31 -21.85
C VAL A 28 8.24 -8.68 -23.08
N PHE A 29 7.18 -9.48 -22.91
CA PHE A 29 6.29 -9.87 -24.00
C PHE A 29 5.45 -8.69 -24.54
N ALA A 30 4.96 -7.78 -23.68
CA ALA A 30 4.28 -6.56 -24.10
C ALA A 30 5.20 -5.64 -24.94
N ARG A 31 6.48 -5.51 -24.54
CA ARG A 31 7.47 -4.71 -25.29
C ARG A 31 7.86 -5.36 -26.62
N ALA A 32 7.82 -6.69 -26.73
CA ALA A 32 7.98 -7.42 -27.98
C ALA A 32 6.76 -7.26 -28.91
N ALA A 33 5.54 -7.36 -28.37
CA ALA A 33 4.29 -7.17 -29.12
C ALA A 33 4.17 -5.74 -29.68
N ALA A 34 4.49 -4.71 -28.89
CA ALA A 34 4.50 -3.32 -29.33
C ALA A 34 5.50 -3.06 -30.48
N LYS A 35 6.65 -3.76 -30.50
CA LYS A 35 7.60 -3.71 -31.63
C LYS A 35 7.07 -4.40 -32.89
N ARG A 36 6.27 -5.47 -32.77
CA ARG A 36 5.60 -6.11 -33.92
C ARG A 36 4.51 -5.21 -34.52
N LEU A 37 3.71 -4.53 -33.70
CA LEU A 37 2.67 -3.60 -34.21
C LEU A 37 3.27 -2.45 -35.04
N ARG A 38 4.33 -1.80 -34.53
CA ARG A 38 5.01 -0.69 -35.24
C ARG A 38 5.62 -1.08 -36.59
N ARG A 39 5.89 -2.37 -36.85
CA ARG A 39 6.33 -2.85 -38.16
C ARG A 39 5.18 -3.10 -39.14
N ARG A 40 3.95 -3.31 -38.66
CA ARG A 40 2.76 -3.47 -39.51
C ARG A 40 2.13 -2.14 -39.92
N THR A 41 2.23 -1.09 -39.11
CA THR A 41 1.66 0.24 -39.43
C THR A 41 2.54 1.13 -40.31
N ALA A 42 3.78 0.72 -40.61
CA ALA A 42 4.68 1.44 -41.52
C ALA A 42 4.55 1.01 -43.00
N VAL A 43 3.68 0.04 -43.30
CA VAL A 43 3.47 -0.49 -44.66
C VAL A 43 1.96 -0.65 -44.90
N THR A 44 1.26 0.47 -45.17
CA THR A 44 -0.05 0.52 -45.85
C THR A 44 -0.52 1.96 -46.05
N THR A 45 0.08 2.66 -47.03
CA THR A 45 -0.51 3.86 -47.63
C THR A 45 -1.31 3.46 -48.87
N ALA A 46 -2.64 3.35 -48.77
CA ALA A 46 -3.61 3.58 -49.86
C ALA A 46 -5.04 3.15 -49.50
N ALA A 47 -6.00 3.74 -50.23
CA ALA A 47 -7.40 3.34 -50.41
C ALA A 47 -8.40 3.60 -49.26
N ALA A 48 -9.41 4.40 -49.59
CA ALA A 48 -10.65 4.59 -48.81
C ALA A 48 -11.76 3.70 -49.36
N ALA A 49 -12.72 3.32 -48.50
CA ALA A 49 -14.06 2.89 -48.91
C ALA A 49 -15.06 3.09 -47.77
N VAL A 50 -16.27 3.55 -48.11
CA VAL A 50 -17.41 3.71 -47.19
C VAL A 50 -18.24 2.44 -47.21
N VAL A 51 -18.61 1.92 -46.03
CA VAL A 51 -19.78 1.03 -45.89
C VAL A 51 -20.55 1.42 -44.62
N THR A 52 -21.84 1.72 -44.81
CA THR A 52 -22.82 2.00 -43.76
C THR A 52 -23.51 0.73 -43.27
N GLY A 53 -23.78 0.65 -41.96
CA GLY A 53 -24.92 -0.08 -41.41
C GLY A 53 -24.59 -1.28 -40.49
N GLY A 54 -25.32 -1.35 -39.38
CA GLY A 54 -25.59 -2.64 -38.72
C GLY A 54 -25.32 -2.74 -37.22
N VAL A 55 -26.37 -2.48 -36.43
CA VAL A 55 -26.74 -3.21 -35.20
C VAL A 55 -25.82 -3.14 -33.96
N LEU A 56 -26.42 -2.61 -32.89
CA LEU A 56 -25.97 -2.72 -31.49
C LEU A 56 -25.81 -4.20 -31.07
N LEU A 57 -24.65 -4.58 -30.53
CA LEU A 57 -24.49 -5.57 -29.45
C LEU A 57 -23.00 -5.65 -29.05
N GLY A 58 -22.71 -5.84 -27.76
CA GLY A 58 -21.36 -6.15 -27.27
C GLY A 58 -20.66 -5.01 -26.52
N SER A 59 -20.97 -4.89 -25.22
CA SER A 59 -20.18 -4.11 -24.28
C SER A 59 -18.71 -4.56 -24.33
N GLY A 60 -17.82 -3.68 -24.77
CA GLY A 60 -16.39 -3.98 -24.88
C GLY A 60 -15.80 -4.33 -23.53
N LEU A 61 -15.50 -5.62 -23.33
CA LEU A 61 -14.80 -6.14 -22.17
C LEU A 61 -13.37 -5.58 -22.15
N LEU A 62 -13.19 -4.43 -21.51
CA LEU A 62 -11.92 -4.09 -20.89
C LEU A 62 -11.54 -5.26 -19.96
N PRO A 63 -10.28 -5.75 -19.99
CA PRO A 63 -9.83 -6.73 -19.01
C PRO A 63 -9.72 -6.04 -17.65
N SER A 64 -10.85 -5.97 -16.94
CA SER A 64 -10.90 -5.62 -15.53
C SER A 64 -10.27 -6.75 -14.72
N THR A 65 -8.94 -6.83 -14.72
CA THR A 65 -8.15 -7.50 -13.67
C THR A 65 -8.17 -6.70 -12.37
N THR A 66 -9.33 -6.15 -12.03
CA THR A 66 -9.71 -5.76 -10.69
C THR A 66 -10.67 -6.81 -10.18
N SER A 67 -10.18 -7.70 -9.32
CA SER A 67 -10.99 -8.15 -8.18
C SER A 67 -11.24 -6.93 -7.29
N ALA A 68 -12.11 -6.04 -7.77
CA ALA A 68 -12.76 -5.07 -6.95
C ALA A 68 -13.86 -5.85 -6.21
N ASN A 69 -13.55 -6.26 -4.98
CA ASN A 69 -14.60 -6.61 -4.04
C ASN A 69 -15.44 -5.35 -3.80
N ALA A 70 -16.46 -5.14 -4.64
CA ALA A 70 -17.54 -4.20 -4.38
C ALA A 70 -18.31 -4.72 -3.15
N GLY A 71 -17.86 -4.30 -1.97
CA GLY A 71 -18.24 -4.87 -0.66
C GLY A 71 -17.09 -5.39 0.20
N GLY A 72 -15.82 -5.22 -0.20
CA GLY A 72 -14.65 -5.61 0.59
C GLY A 72 -14.22 -4.59 1.66
N ARG A 73 -13.31 -4.97 2.56
CA ARG A 73 -12.78 -4.15 3.66
C ARG A 73 -12.35 -2.74 3.19
N ALA A 74 -11.61 -2.65 2.08
CA ALA A 74 -11.21 -1.37 1.48
C ALA A 74 -12.40 -0.44 1.16
N ALA A 75 -13.51 -0.98 0.63
CA ALA A 75 -14.70 -0.20 0.28
C ALA A 75 -15.57 0.16 1.50
N GLY A 76 -15.39 -0.52 2.64
CA GLY A 76 -15.88 -0.05 3.92
C GLY A 76 -15.01 1.07 4.47
N PHE A 77 -13.69 0.86 4.49
CA PHE A 77 -12.71 1.83 4.99
C PHE A 77 -12.73 3.16 4.23
N GLU A 78 -12.89 3.13 2.90
CA GLU A 78 -13.01 4.31 2.04
C GLU A 78 -14.16 5.24 2.46
N LYS A 79 -15.21 4.73 3.12
CA LYS A 79 -16.32 5.55 3.65
C LYS A 79 -15.96 6.33 4.92
N LEU A 80 -14.93 5.90 5.64
CA LEU A 80 -14.39 6.59 6.81
C LEU A 80 -13.41 7.71 6.44
N LEU A 81 -13.05 7.80 5.15
CA LEU A 81 -12.08 8.76 4.67
C LEU A 81 -12.74 9.99 4.05
N PRO A 82 -12.05 11.15 4.06
CA PRO A 82 -12.44 12.32 3.28
C PRO A 82 -12.64 11.98 1.80
N SER A 83 -13.69 12.54 1.19
CA SER A 83 -14.04 12.24 -0.21
C SER A 83 -12.98 12.67 -1.26
N ASP A 84 -12.01 13.49 -0.87
CA ASP A 84 -10.88 13.95 -1.70
C ASP A 84 -9.59 13.13 -1.51
N VAL A 85 -9.59 12.10 -0.64
CA VAL A 85 -8.39 11.31 -0.31
C VAL A 85 -7.77 10.63 -1.55
N GLY A 86 -8.60 10.18 -2.49
CA GLY A 86 -8.21 9.42 -3.68
C GLY A 86 -8.78 8.00 -3.69
N THR A 87 -8.39 7.18 -4.67
CA THR A 87 -8.86 5.79 -4.77
C THR A 87 -8.14 4.90 -3.75
N VAL A 88 -8.91 4.25 -2.88
CA VAL A 88 -8.40 3.34 -1.85
C VAL A 88 -8.33 1.90 -2.37
N ARG A 89 -7.24 1.18 -2.06
CA ARG A 89 -7.13 -0.27 -2.29
C ARG A 89 -6.41 -0.95 -1.16
N GLU A 90 -6.91 -2.09 -0.69
CA GLU A 90 -6.16 -2.97 0.23
C GLU A 90 -4.97 -3.59 -0.52
N VAL A 91 -3.80 -3.58 0.12
CA VAL A 91 -2.52 -4.03 -0.42
C VAL A 91 -1.78 -4.85 0.64
N SER A 92 -0.57 -5.30 0.31
CA SER A 92 0.40 -5.70 1.33
C SER A 92 1.71 -4.95 1.12
N LEU A 93 2.01 -3.97 1.98
CA LEU A 93 3.32 -3.32 2.07
C LEU A 93 4.40 -4.33 2.42
N GLY A 94 4.10 -5.34 3.25
CA GLY A 94 4.97 -6.48 3.47
C GLY A 94 5.44 -7.13 2.16
N SER A 95 4.50 -7.42 1.25
CA SER A 95 4.81 -7.92 -0.09
C SER A 95 5.51 -6.87 -0.96
N LEU A 96 4.98 -5.64 -1.08
CA LEU A 96 5.55 -4.57 -1.90
C LEU A 96 6.98 -4.18 -1.50
N LEU A 97 7.34 -4.27 -0.23
CA LEU A 97 8.69 -3.97 0.28
C LEU A 97 9.61 -5.20 0.26
N ARG A 98 9.15 -6.38 0.70
CA ARG A 98 10.02 -7.56 0.95
C ARG A 98 10.01 -8.64 -0.13
N GLY A 99 9.08 -8.57 -1.09
CA GLY A 99 9.01 -9.51 -2.22
C GLY A 99 8.34 -10.84 -1.86
N GLY A 100 7.64 -10.88 -0.74
CA GLY A 100 6.87 -12.04 -0.31
C GLY A 100 6.13 -11.78 1.00
N GLY A 101 4.89 -12.25 1.06
CA GLY A 101 3.98 -12.07 2.17
C GLY A 101 2.60 -12.56 1.75
N GLY A 102 1.94 -13.32 2.61
CA GLY A 102 0.49 -13.42 2.53
C GLY A 102 -0.15 -12.09 2.95
N PRO A 103 -1.49 -12.03 3.06
CA PRO A 103 -2.15 -11.00 3.87
C PRO A 103 -1.51 -10.91 5.26
N LEU A 104 -1.65 -9.75 5.92
CA LEU A 104 -1.04 -9.45 7.22
C LEU A 104 -1.02 -10.67 8.14
N ALA A 105 0.19 -11.12 8.51
CA ALA A 105 0.39 -12.27 9.38
C ALA A 105 0.18 -11.86 10.85
N GLY A 106 -1.06 -11.50 11.16
CA GLY A 106 -1.56 -11.18 12.50
C GLY A 106 -2.97 -11.74 12.66
N LYS A 107 -3.46 -11.77 13.89
CA LYS A 107 -4.91 -11.87 14.10
C LYS A 107 -5.45 -10.49 13.78
N ASN A 108 -6.22 -10.32 12.72
CA ASN A 108 -6.95 -9.07 12.50
C ASN A 108 -7.93 -8.93 13.68
N VAL A 109 -7.70 -7.95 14.55
CA VAL A 109 -8.48 -7.71 15.76
C VAL A 109 -9.50 -6.61 15.51
N GLY A 110 -9.11 -5.56 14.78
CA GLY A 110 -10.00 -4.50 14.31
C GLY A 110 -10.69 -4.84 12.97
N PRO A 111 -11.88 -4.26 12.71
CA PRO A 111 -12.63 -4.50 11.47
C PRO A 111 -11.84 -4.09 10.21
N TYR A 112 -11.09 -3.00 10.32
CA TYR A 112 -10.29 -2.40 9.25
C TYR A 112 -8.77 -2.62 9.39
N ASP A 113 -8.33 -3.57 10.23
CA ASP A 113 -6.91 -3.95 10.30
C ASP A 113 -6.39 -4.32 8.90
N GLY A 114 -5.37 -3.59 8.43
CA GLY A 114 -5.03 -3.59 7.01
C GLY A 114 -3.90 -2.63 6.62
N GLU A 115 -3.38 -2.86 5.42
CA GLU A 115 -2.47 -1.96 4.72
C GLU A 115 -3.19 -1.49 3.45
N TYR A 116 -3.36 -0.19 3.25
CA TYR A 116 -4.12 0.40 2.14
C TYR A 116 -3.23 1.32 1.31
N SER A 117 -3.29 1.23 -0.01
CA SER A 117 -2.73 2.25 -0.91
C SER A 117 -3.79 3.30 -1.23
N VAL A 118 -3.39 4.57 -1.26
CA VAL A 118 -4.21 5.70 -1.70
C VAL A 118 -3.59 6.28 -2.97
N ALA A 119 -4.31 6.17 -4.08
CA ALA A 119 -3.89 6.70 -5.38
C ALA A 119 -4.63 7.99 -5.71
N ARG A 120 -3.89 9.06 -5.98
CA ARG A 120 -4.43 10.35 -6.47
C ARG A 120 -3.51 11.00 -7.50
N ALA A 121 -3.88 12.16 -8.01
CA ALA A 121 -3.07 12.89 -8.98
C ALA A 121 -1.63 13.11 -8.44
N GLY A 122 -0.65 12.60 -9.19
CA GLY A 122 0.77 12.78 -8.90
C GLY A 122 1.46 11.69 -8.05
N GLY A 123 0.76 10.66 -7.55
CA GLY A 123 1.45 9.56 -6.86
C GLY A 123 0.56 8.61 -6.05
N ILE A 124 1.22 7.78 -5.24
CA ILE A 124 0.59 6.80 -4.35
C ILE A 124 1.18 6.91 -2.94
N GLY A 125 0.30 7.15 -1.96
CA GLY A 125 0.58 7.04 -0.54
C GLY A 125 -0.01 5.77 0.05
N TYR A 126 0.17 5.56 1.35
CA TYR A 126 -0.29 4.37 2.05
C TYR A 126 -0.78 4.68 3.47
N ILE A 127 -1.95 4.15 3.84
CA ILE A 127 -2.48 4.20 5.20
C ILE A 127 -2.44 2.78 5.78
N THR A 128 -1.94 2.61 7.00
CA THR A 128 -1.97 1.32 7.72
C THR A 128 -2.73 1.43 9.02
N ILE A 129 -3.48 0.39 9.36
CA ILE A 129 -4.32 0.28 10.56
C ILE A 129 -3.98 -1.02 11.28
N HIS A 130 -3.64 -0.92 12.55
CA HIS A 130 -3.38 -2.07 13.42
C HIS A 130 -3.98 -1.85 14.82
N VAL A 131 -4.78 -2.81 15.27
CA VAL A 131 -5.36 -2.86 16.61
C VAL A 131 -4.74 -4.00 17.42
N ASP A 132 -4.05 -3.65 18.50
CA ASP A 132 -3.49 -4.61 19.46
C ASP A 132 -4.35 -4.63 20.74
N LYS A 133 -5.08 -5.73 21.00
CA LYS A 133 -5.81 -5.93 22.27
C LYS A 133 -4.86 -6.32 23.40
N GLY A 134 -5.00 -5.67 24.56
CA GLY A 134 -4.34 -6.06 25.80
C GLY A 134 -2.83 -5.79 25.84
N VAL A 135 -2.40 -4.64 25.29
CA VAL A 135 -1.01 -4.15 25.39
C VAL A 135 -0.72 -3.73 26.83
N LYS A 136 -0.47 -4.72 27.69
CA LYS A 136 0.07 -4.51 29.04
C LYS A 136 1.44 -3.83 28.86
N GLY A 137 1.56 -2.62 29.44
CA GLY A 137 2.54 -1.59 29.08
C GLY A 137 3.91 -2.12 28.66
N VAL A 138 4.42 -1.57 27.54
CA VAL A 138 5.66 -1.95 26.84
C VAL A 138 6.70 -2.48 27.83
N LYS A 139 7.03 -3.77 27.73
CA LYS A 139 8.03 -4.42 28.59
C LYS A 139 9.41 -3.83 28.34
N GLY A 140 9.71 -2.76 29.06
CA GLY A 140 11.03 -2.18 29.25
C GLY A 140 11.82 -1.92 27.97
N VAL A 141 11.65 -0.72 27.40
CA VAL A 141 12.80 -0.06 26.78
C VAL A 141 13.84 0.10 27.88
N LYS A 142 14.87 -0.77 27.90
CA LYS A 142 15.98 -0.70 28.86
C LYS A 142 16.72 0.63 28.66
N GLY A 143 16.38 1.63 29.47
CA GLY A 143 17.00 2.95 29.42
C GLY A 143 16.15 4.09 29.99
N VAL A 144 14.81 3.99 29.93
CA VAL A 144 13.94 5.07 30.41
C VAL A 144 13.81 5.03 31.94
N LYS A 145 14.62 5.83 32.64
CA LYS A 145 14.41 6.17 34.05
C LYS A 145 13.36 7.28 34.15
N GLY A 146 12.34 7.11 34.99
CA GLY A 146 11.47 8.22 35.42
C GLY A 146 9.95 8.00 35.31
N VAL A 147 9.47 6.93 34.66
CA VAL A 147 8.02 6.64 34.62
C VAL A 147 7.60 5.94 35.92
N GLU A 148 6.96 6.68 36.82
CA GLU A 148 6.35 6.15 38.04
C GLU A 148 5.19 5.21 37.72
N LYS A 149 5.21 4.00 38.29
CA LYS A 149 4.14 3.02 38.11
C LYS A 149 2.99 3.29 39.06
N THR A 150 2.14 4.27 38.74
CA THR A 150 0.81 4.36 39.35
C THR A 150 -0.16 3.40 38.63
N GLY A 151 -1.05 2.76 39.40
CA GLY A 151 -1.84 1.59 38.98
C GLY A 151 -2.95 1.81 37.95
N THR A 152 -2.86 2.86 37.14
CA THR A 152 -3.82 3.22 36.07
C THR A 152 -3.10 3.81 34.85
N ASP A 153 -1.76 3.83 34.87
CA ASP A 153 -0.95 4.54 33.90
C ASP A 153 -0.98 3.85 32.51
N PRO A 154 -1.28 4.58 31.41
CA PRO A 154 -1.40 3.98 30.08
C PRO A 154 -0.11 3.41 29.46
N GLY A 155 0.97 3.24 30.23
CA GLY A 155 2.29 2.86 29.72
C GLY A 155 3.04 4.08 29.19
N PRO A 156 4.27 3.91 28.66
CA PRO A 156 5.06 5.05 28.24
C PRO A 156 4.37 5.80 27.10
N ASP A 157 4.15 7.09 27.33
CA ASP A 157 3.80 8.08 26.32
C ASP A 157 4.65 7.88 25.05
N SER A 158 4.00 7.82 23.88
CA SER A 158 4.71 7.64 22.61
C SER A 158 5.67 8.81 22.31
N CYS A 159 5.33 10.04 22.68
CA CYS A 159 6.21 11.20 22.57
C CYS A 159 7.39 11.16 23.54
N ALA A 160 7.28 10.45 24.66
CA ALA A 160 8.34 10.25 25.64
C ALA A 160 9.27 9.05 25.31
N LEU A 161 9.01 8.31 24.23
CA LEU A 161 9.92 7.27 23.76
C LEU A 161 11.23 7.90 23.27
N ALA A 162 12.36 7.44 23.81
CA ALA A 162 13.68 7.98 23.50
C ALA A 162 14.01 7.99 21.99
N ASP A 163 13.50 7.01 21.23
CA ASP A 163 13.67 6.93 19.77
C ASP A 163 12.91 8.03 19.00
N LEU A 164 11.93 8.69 19.64
CA LEU A 164 11.21 9.85 19.08
C LEU A 164 11.75 11.19 19.60
N ALA A 165 12.82 11.21 20.41
CA ALA A 165 13.41 12.46 20.91
C ALA A 165 13.85 13.43 19.79
N ALA A 166 14.21 12.90 18.61
CA ALA A 166 14.55 13.68 17.42
C ALA A 166 13.35 14.32 16.69
N ILE A 167 12.12 14.02 17.12
CA ILE A 167 10.86 14.56 16.60
C ILE A 167 9.89 15.02 17.72
N ALA A 168 10.41 15.19 18.95
CA ALA A 168 9.61 15.58 20.11
C ALA A 168 8.91 16.94 19.92
N ASP A 169 9.51 17.83 19.11
CA ASP A 169 8.96 19.11 18.68
C ASP A 169 7.70 18.99 17.81
N ARG A 170 7.51 17.84 17.14
CA ARG A 170 6.40 17.56 16.22
C ARG A 170 5.45 16.48 16.75
N CYS A 171 5.69 15.99 17.97
CA CYS A 171 4.84 15.04 18.68
C CYS A 171 3.85 15.78 19.59
N THR A 172 2.57 15.45 19.51
CA THR A 172 1.51 16.03 20.34
C THR A 172 0.74 14.93 21.05
N ASN A 173 0.51 15.12 22.35
CA ASN A 173 -0.37 14.28 23.14
C ASN A 173 -1.69 15.01 23.46
N GLU A 174 -2.78 14.27 23.39
CA GLU A 174 -4.11 14.73 23.70
C GLU A 174 -4.83 13.67 24.55
N ARG A 175 -5.20 14.03 25.79
CA ARG A 175 -6.03 13.17 26.64
C ARG A 175 -7.48 13.37 26.20
N ILE A 176 -8.10 12.31 25.70
CA ILE A 176 -9.49 12.30 25.24
C ILE A 176 -10.36 11.81 26.40
N PRO A 177 -11.26 12.66 26.97
CA PRO A 177 -12.08 12.29 28.12
C PRO A 177 -12.91 11.03 27.85
N GLY A 178 -12.84 10.05 28.74
CA GLY A 178 -13.60 8.79 28.64
C GLY A 178 -13.09 7.79 27.59
N VAL A 179 -12.05 8.12 26.81
CA VAL A 179 -11.51 7.26 25.75
C VAL A 179 -10.08 6.81 26.05
N GLY A 180 -9.16 7.75 26.28
CA GLY A 180 -7.76 7.42 26.52
C GLY A 180 -6.77 8.52 26.14
N LEU A 181 -5.57 8.13 25.69
CA LEU A 181 -4.50 9.03 25.26
C LEU A 181 -4.25 8.88 23.74
N LEU A 182 -4.34 9.99 23.01
CA LEU A 182 -3.97 10.07 21.60
C LEU A 182 -2.61 10.77 21.44
N SER A 183 -1.65 10.08 20.84
CA SER A 183 -0.35 10.65 20.44
C SER A 183 -0.29 10.76 18.92
N ILE A 184 0.11 11.92 18.38
CA ILE A 184 0.30 12.13 16.93
C ILE A 184 1.69 12.73 16.68
N TRP A 185 2.44 12.22 15.70
CA TRP A 185 3.76 12.73 15.35
C TRP A 185 4.10 12.58 13.87
N GLU A 186 5.14 13.30 13.44
CA GLU A 186 5.65 13.27 12.08
C GLU A 186 7.11 12.75 12.06
N THR A 187 7.38 11.78 11.21
CA THR A 187 8.73 11.29 10.90
C THR A 187 9.09 11.73 9.48
N ALA A 188 10.21 12.43 9.34
CA ALA A 188 10.70 12.90 8.05
C ALA A 188 11.04 11.73 7.09
N ALA A 189 11.02 12.02 5.78
CA ALA A 189 11.42 11.08 4.73
C ALA A 189 12.82 10.50 5.01
N THR A 190 12.96 9.19 4.96
CA THR A 190 14.21 8.50 5.35
C THR A 190 14.46 7.24 4.52
N LYS A 191 15.70 6.75 4.56
CA LYS A 191 16.14 5.55 3.85
C LYS A 191 16.27 4.40 4.84
N TRP A 192 15.68 3.25 4.53
CA TRP A 192 15.77 2.06 5.38
C TRP A 192 16.12 0.82 4.56
N ALA A 193 16.84 -0.11 5.20
CA ALA A 193 17.25 -1.36 4.58
C ALA A 193 16.18 -2.44 4.76
N VAL A 194 15.58 -2.90 3.66
CA VAL A 194 14.56 -3.96 3.66
C VAL A 194 15.19 -5.30 3.27
N LYS A 195 15.28 -6.22 4.23
CA LYS A 195 15.60 -7.63 3.92
C LYS A 195 14.50 -8.24 3.04
N GLN A 196 14.89 -8.70 1.85
CA GLN A 196 14.00 -9.43 0.95
C GLN A 196 13.75 -10.84 1.49
N LYS A 197 12.62 -11.47 1.13
CA LYS A 197 12.29 -12.84 1.58
C LYS A 197 12.95 -13.96 0.79
N SER A 198 13.58 -13.67 -0.35
CA SER A 198 14.33 -14.67 -1.13
C SER A 198 15.58 -15.15 -0.38
N ALA A 199 15.84 -16.46 -0.40
CA ALA A 199 17.03 -17.04 0.22
C ALA A 199 18.31 -16.43 -0.37
N GLY A 200 19.26 -16.06 0.50
CA GLY A 200 20.52 -15.41 0.10
C GLY A 200 20.40 -13.95 -0.36
N ALA A 201 19.20 -13.35 -0.37
CA ALA A 201 19.03 -12.00 -0.88
C ALA A 201 19.60 -10.91 0.05
N ARG A 202 20.31 -9.95 -0.53
CA ARG A 202 20.80 -8.76 0.17
C ARG A 202 19.64 -7.85 0.58
N ALA A 203 19.84 -7.09 1.66
CA ALA A 203 18.91 -6.02 2.01
C ALA A 203 18.95 -4.94 0.92
N VAL A 204 17.78 -4.47 0.50
CA VAL A 204 17.62 -3.41 -0.49
C VAL A 204 17.31 -2.12 0.24
N VAL A 205 18.02 -1.03 -0.08
CA VAL A 205 17.70 0.29 0.47
C VAL A 205 16.45 0.81 -0.23
N VAL A 206 15.41 1.08 0.54
CA VAL A 206 14.18 1.74 0.08
C VAL A 206 14.21 3.18 0.58
N SER A 207 13.81 4.13 -0.27
CA SER A 207 13.61 5.52 0.15
C SER A 207 12.13 5.71 0.47
N GLY A 208 11.79 5.88 1.74
CA GLY A 208 10.44 6.26 2.16
C GLY A 208 10.23 7.75 2.06
N GLY A 209 9.00 8.15 1.72
CA GLY A 209 8.54 9.50 1.96
C GLY A 209 8.32 9.74 3.46
N ALA A 210 7.89 10.97 3.80
CA ALA A 210 7.54 11.31 5.16
C ALA A 210 6.30 10.53 5.65
N LEU A 211 6.24 10.29 6.96
CA LEU A 211 5.24 9.49 7.65
C LEU A 211 4.58 10.33 8.74
N LEU A 212 3.25 10.31 8.81
CA LEU A 212 2.45 10.90 9.87
C LEU A 212 1.78 9.74 10.62
N SER A 213 2.04 9.62 11.92
CA SER A 213 1.54 8.50 12.72
C SER A 213 0.63 9.00 13.83
N ALA A 214 -0.39 8.21 14.14
CA ALA A 214 -1.26 8.40 15.30
C ALA A 214 -1.35 7.09 16.10
N ARG A 215 -1.36 7.20 17.42
CA ARG A 215 -1.66 6.09 18.34
C ARG A 215 -2.71 6.53 19.34
N LEU A 216 -3.88 5.91 19.27
CA LEU A 216 -4.88 5.98 20.34
C LEU A 216 -4.68 4.79 21.26
N ARG A 217 -4.31 5.02 22.52
CA ARG A 217 -4.26 3.97 23.54
C ARG A 217 -5.44 4.15 24.49
N LEU A 218 -6.39 3.22 24.38
CA LEU A 218 -7.63 3.21 25.15
C LEU A 218 -7.35 2.84 26.61
N ASP A 219 -8.25 3.23 27.52
CA ASP A 219 -8.10 2.96 28.95
C ASP A 219 -8.20 1.45 29.30
N ASP A 220 -8.82 0.62 28.46
CA ASP A 220 -8.87 -0.85 28.58
C ASP A 220 -7.52 -1.56 28.26
N GLY A 221 -6.55 -0.83 27.70
CA GLY A 221 -5.26 -1.38 27.27
C GLY A 221 -5.22 -1.82 25.80
N THR A 222 -6.26 -1.56 25.02
CA THR A 222 -6.24 -1.67 23.56
C THR A 222 -5.44 -0.50 22.95
N LEU A 223 -4.65 -0.80 21.92
CA LEU A 223 -3.85 0.18 21.18
C LEU A 223 -4.27 0.16 19.71
N LEU A 224 -4.81 1.27 19.21
CA LEU A 224 -4.97 1.53 17.79
C LEU A 224 -3.76 2.31 17.29
N THR A 225 -3.06 1.78 16.28
CA THR A 225 -2.00 2.47 15.54
C THR A 225 -2.46 2.76 14.13
N LEU A 226 -2.45 4.05 13.76
CA LEU A 226 -2.57 4.53 12.39
C LEU A 226 -1.23 5.06 11.90
N SER A 227 -0.97 4.92 10.61
CA SER A 227 0.21 5.49 9.96
C SER A 227 -0.10 5.83 8.53
N ASP A 228 0.11 7.10 8.18
CA ASP A 228 -0.11 7.67 6.86
C ASP A 228 1.21 8.09 6.21
N LEU A 229 1.59 7.36 5.17
CA LEU A 229 2.87 7.44 4.48
C LEU A 229 2.67 8.08 3.11
N THR A 230 3.40 9.16 2.84
CA THR A 230 3.39 9.84 1.53
C THR A 230 3.79 8.92 0.36
N GLY A 231 4.53 7.85 0.61
CA GLY A 231 4.83 6.77 -0.34
C GLY A 231 6.21 6.16 -0.10
N PHE A 232 6.69 5.36 -1.04
CA PHE A 232 8.09 4.93 -1.08
C PHE A 232 8.58 4.74 -2.52
N SER A 233 9.88 4.83 -2.74
CA SER A 233 10.55 4.57 -4.01
C SER A 233 11.40 3.30 -3.92
N GLY A 234 11.16 2.35 -4.83
CA GLY A 234 11.90 1.10 -4.93
C GLY A 234 11.43 0.24 -6.11
N VAL A 235 12.08 -0.90 -6.37
CA VAL A 235 11.80 -1.75 -7.55
C VAL A 235 10.33 -2.18 -7.67
N ARG A 236 9.59 -2.20 -6.56
CA ARG A 236 8.20 -2.67 -6.47
C ARG A 236 7.26 -1.63 -5.84
N SER A 237 7.61 -0.33 -5.92
CA SER A 237 6.67 0.77 -5.66
C SER A 237 5.61 0.84 -6.75
N GLN A 238 4.36 1.09 -6.39
CA GLN A 238 3.23 1.12 -7.34
C GLN A 238 3.15 2.43 -8.16
N GLY A 239 3.93 3.45 -7.78
CA GLY A 239 4.01 4.76 -8.42
C GLY A 239 5.03 5.65 -7.70
N PRO A 240 5.19 6.93 -8.11
CA PRO A 240 5.95 7.89 -7.33
C PRO A 240 5.24 8.19 -5.99
N PRO A 241 5.97 8.55 -4.92
CA PRO A 241 5.36 9.07 -3.70
C PRO A 241 4.55 10.34 -3.95
N LEU A 242 3.50 10.54 -3.17
CA LEU A 242 2.77 11.80 -3.09
C LEU A 242 3.65 12.92 -2.50
N LYS A 243 3.37 14.17 -2.92
CA LYS A 243 4.03 15.37 -2.37
C LYS A 243 3.57 15.73 -0.96
N THR A 244 2.36 15.32 -0.60
CA THR A 244 1.70 15.56 0.69
C THR A 244 1.01 14.29 1.13
N TYR A 245 0.73 14.17 2.43
CA TYR A 245 0.01 13.06 3.02
C TYR A 245 -1.38 12.83 2.38
N PRO A 246 -1.80 11.57 2.17
CA PRO A 246 -3.20 11.21 1.96
C PRO A 246 -4.18 11.96 2.87
N LEU A 247 -3.92 11.98 4.19
CA LEU A 247 -4.71 12.66 5.21
C LEU A 247 -3.95 13.84 5.83
N THR A 248 -4.67 14.91 6.16
CA THR A 248 -4.14 15.96 7.04
C THR A 248 -4.03 15.46 8.49
N ARG A 249 -3.25 16.18 9.32
CA ARG A 249 -3.15 15.89 10.77
C ARG A 249 -4.50 15.91 11.49
N ALA A 250 -5.42 16.77 11.07
CA ALA A 250 -6.78 16.83 11.60
C ALA A 250 -7.61 15.59 11.17
N GLN A 251 -7.59 15.24 9.88
CA GLN A 251 -8.31 14.06 9.38
C GLN A 251 -7.76 12.75 9.97
N LEU A 252 -6.44 12.63 10.18
CA LEU A 252 -5.85 11.47 10.86
C LEU A 252 -6.27 11.41 12.34
N ARG A 253 -6.40 12.56 13.02
CA ARG A 253 -6.92 12.65 14.40
C ARG A 253 -8.39 12.20 14.45
N GLU A 254 -9.23 12.71 13.55
CA GLU A 254 -10.65 12.33 13.46
C GLU A 254 -10.80 10.83 13.20
N LEU A 255 -10.05 10.30 12.24
CA LEU A 255 -10.04 8.87 11.94
C LEU A 255 -9.56 8.02 13.13
N ALA A 256 -8.53 8.47 13.86
CA ALA A 256 -8.04 7.79 15.07
C ALA A 256 -9.07 7.72 16.20
N LEU A 257 -10.06 8.62 16.20
CA LEU A 257 -11.13 8.71 17.20
C LEU A 257 -12.45 8.10 16.71
N SER A 258 -12.46 7.46 15.55
CA SER A 258 -13.65 6.79 15.01
C SER A 258 -13.89 5.44 15.69
N ASP A 259 -15.04 5.30 16.35
CA ASP A 259 -15.48 4.04 16.95
C ASP A 259 -15.53 2.88 15.94
N GLU A 260 -15.74 3.16 14.65
CA GLU A 260 -15.73 2.16 13.57
C GLU A 260 -14.36 1.50 13.34
N LEU A 261 -13.26 2.04 13.88
CA LEU A 261 -11.95 1.37 13.86
C LEU A 261 -11.72 0.45 15.05
N LEU A 262 -12.58 0.52 16.07
CA LEU A 262 -12.39 -0.18 17.33
C LEU A 262 -13.04 -1.59 17.33
N PRO A 263 -12.53 -2.52 18.15
CA PRO A 263 -12.84 -3.96 18.07
C PRO A 263 -13.77 -4.52 19.18
#